data_AF-A0A2V5RI07-F1
#
_entry.id   AF-A0A2V5RI07-F1
#
_cell.length_a   1.000
_cell.length_b   1.000
_cell.length_c   1.000
_cell.angle_alpha   90.00
_cell.angle_beta   90.00
_cell.angle_gamma   90.00
#
_symmetry.space_group_name_H-M   'P 1'
#
loop_
_entity.id
_entity.type
_entity.pdbx_description
1 polymer ?
#
loop_
_entity_poly.entity_id
_entity_poly.type
_entity_poly.pdbx_seq_one_letter_code
_entity_poly.pdbx_strand_id
1 'polypeptide(L)'
;MAQDGFWRKFANSVKSGCVSRELRSAGLLSRRATAGVAEAGYSNAPGYTKTGIRKSKTGRWRAAALITLNLFMIAHIIQWRVMGKTVSPIEPSETMHTLQKGFVNAGFIFFTLAILATLILGRFVCGWGCHILALQDLCGWLLKKIGLHPKPFRSRLLVYVPLIGALYMFVWPTAYRMFHNPENAPLIPEFTNHLVTTNFWQTFPSVAVAIPFLFICGFVTVYFLGQKGFCTYACPYGGFFGLADKFSPGKIRVTPACNQCGHCTATCTSNVLVHAEVKQYGMVVDPGCMKCMDCVSVCPNDALYFGFGKPTILVPKSNAIRKSYSLTWPEEIVGALVFPGSFLAVRGVYALVPFLMALGCATVTTFLTLKLWRYLRAKELSFYRFNLKSSGKIRKAGWAFAALACAWIGLNAHCGWVRYHEFLGNRAFQKIKLPDELALAQANPARWLSPADRENILRGKEHYQAASNVGLFVNSEALPKLAWFEYLLGDAKQSVQTLGDAAAHQSGEAKALSLYYRGAILNRLGRYEEAQASLGEALAERDDLILARQEKGESLWQLGRREEAISVWTDAVERNARLVLVNNELAGAKRL
;
A
#
# COMPACT_ATOMS: atom_id res chain seq x y z
N MET A 1 -15.40 -24.73 46.27
CA MET A 1 -13.99 -25.08 46.61
C MET A 1 -13.32 -26.03 45.60
N ALA A 2 -13.69 -26.04 44.31
CA ALA A 2 -13.09 -26.96 43.32
C ALA A 2 -12.61 -26.32 42.00
N GLN A 3 -12.46 -24.98 41.92
CA GLN A 3 -11.99 -24.30 40.70
C GLN A 3 -10.59 -23.65 40.79
N ASP A 4 -10.04 -23.42 41.98
CA ASP A 4 -8.73 -22.77 42.15
C ASP A 4 -7.52 -23.73 41.99
N GLY A 5 -7.76 -25.04 42.03
CA GLY A 5 -6.70 -26.05 41.90
C GLY A 5 -6.17 -26.23 40.47
N PHE A 6 -7.02 -26.01 39.46
CA PHE A 6 -6.68 -26.24 38.05
C PHE A 6 -5.71 -25.16 37.54
N TRP A 7 -5.97 -23.88 37.83
CA TRP A 7 -5.14 -22.77 37.39
C TRP A 7 -3.78 -22.71 38.08
N ARG A 8 -3.69 -23.10 39.37
CA ARG A 8 -2.40 -23.25 40.07
C ARG A 8 -1.58 -24.44 39.56
N LYS A 9 -2.19 -25.59 39.24
CA LYS A 9 -1.48 -26.73 38.61
C LYS A 9 -1.03 -26.41 37.18
N PHE A 10 -1.80 -25.64 36.42
CA PHE A 10 -1.40 -25.19 35.09
C PHE A 10 -0.23 -24.18 35.15
N ALA A 11 -0.26 -23.22 36.08
CA ALA A 11 0.83 -22.26 36.29
C ALA A 11 2.13 -22.91 36.79
N ASN A 12 2.05 -23.97 37.60
CA ASN A 12 3.22 -24.71 38.06
C ASN A 12 3.78 -25.68 37.00
N SER A 13 2.93 -26.27 36.16
CA SER A 13 3.37 -27.10 35.02
C SER A 13 4.10 -26.27 33.93
N VAL A 14 3.74 -24.99 33.78
CA VAL A 14 4.45 -24.03 32.91
C VAL A 14 5.82 -23.60 33.48
N LYS A 15 6.05 -23.73 34.79
CA LYS A 15 7.32 -23.35 35.45
C LYS A 15 8.32 -24.51 35.62
N SER A 16 7.90 -25.77 35.47
CA SER A 16 8.77 -26.94 35.69
C SER A 16 8.89 -27.87 34.47
N GLY A 17 9.04 -27.29 33.27
CA GLY A 17 9.33 -28.05 32.05
C GLY A 17 10.82 -28.26 31.86
N CYS A 18 11.33 -29.39 32.39
CA CYS A 18 12.68 -29.90 32.23
C CYS A 18 13.29 -29.68 30.84
N VAL A 19 14.52 -29.18 30.85
CA VAL A 19 15.53 -29.38 29.81
C VAL A 19 15.62 -30.89 29.53
N SER A 20 15.47 -31.28 28.26
CA SER A 20 15.56 -32.67 27.82
C SER A 20 16.94 -33.26 28.13
N ARG A 21 16.98 -34.29 28.98
CA ARG A 21 18.10 -35.23 29.11
C ARG A 21 18.20 -36.08 27.84
N GLU A 22 18.92 -35.63 26.82
CA GLU A 22 19.51 -36.48 25.75
C GLU A 22 20.59 -35.69 24.97
N LEU A 23 21.66 -35.30 25.68
CA LEU A 23 22.95 -34.90 25.09
C LEU A 23 24.11 -35.68 25.75
N ARG A 24 23.85 -36.93 26.17
CA ARG A 24 24.84 -37.84 26.78
C ARG A 24 24.75 -39.25 26.18
N SER A 25 24.98 -39.40 24.87
CA SER A 25 25.37 -40.70 24.28
C SER A 25 25.56 -40.62 22.77
N ALA A 26 26.72 -40.12 22.34
CA ALA A 26 27.41 -40.57 21.12
C ALA A 26 28.75 -39.83 21.07
N GLY A 27 29.80 -40.50 21.53
CA GLY A 27 31.16 -39.98 21.53
C GLY A 27 31.75 -39.93 20.14
N LEU A 28 32.50 -38.85 19.86
CA LEU A 28 33.77 -38.79 19.10
C LEU A 28 34.07 -37.34 18.73
N LEU A 29 34.30 -36.47 19.72
CA LEU A 29 35.05 -35.23 19.51
C LEU A 29 35.91 -34.95 20.75
N SER A 30 37.21 -34.79 20.48
CA SER A 30 38.33 -34.66 21.41
C SER A 30 38.05 -33.71 22.60
N ARG A 31 38.20 -34.25 23.81
CA ARG A 31 38.19 -33.54 25.09
C ARG A 31 39.39 -32.58 25.18
N ARG A 32 39.30 -31.38 24.60
CA ARG A 32 40.16 -30.25 24.99
C ARG A 32 39.63 -28.84 24.71
N ALA A 33 38.34 -28.66 24.40
CA ALA A 33 37.81 -27.34 24.01
C ALA A 33 36.48 -26.91 24.66
N THR A 34 35.95 -27.61 25.67
CA THR A 34 34.64 -27.28 26.26
C THR A 34 34.53 -27.45 27.78
N ALA A 35 35.66 -27.39 28.49
CA ALA A 35 35.68 -27.15 29.94
C ALA A 35 36.37 -25.79 30.17
N GLY A 36 35.60 -24.71 30.16
CA GLY A 36 36.12 -23.35 30.32
C GLY A 36 35.16 -22.20 30.03
N VAL A 37 33.85 -22.43 29.80
CA VAL A 37 32.88 -21.34 29.52
C VAL A 37 31.61 -21.41 30.41
N ALA A 38 31.60 -22.28 31.41
CA ALA A 38 30.67 -22.19 32.53
C ALA A 38 31.52 -22.18 33.81
N GLU A 39 31.41 -21.12 34.61
CA GLU A 39 32.16 -20.87 35.86
C GLU A 39 33.65 -20.48 35.73
N ALA A 40 34.00 -19.66 34.73
CA ALA A 40 35.17 -18.80 34.84
C ALA A 40 34.72 -17.37 35.19
N GLY A 41 35.09 -16.92 36.38
CA GLY A 41 34.78 -15.58 36.89
C GLY A 41 35.30 -14.49 35.97
N TYR A 42 34.39 -13.85 35.23
CA TYR A 42 34.53 -12.45 34.83
C TYR A 42 33.98 -11.58 35.96
N SER A 43 34.64 -11.65 37.10
CA SER A 43 34.55 -10.68 38.19
C SER A 43 35.95 -10.15 38.38
N ASN A 44 36.28 -9.07 37.66
CA ASN A 44 37.30 -8.05 37.94
C ASN A 44 37.72 -7.32 36.64
N ALA A 45 36.74 -6.80 35.90
CA ALA A 45 36.95 -5.59 35.10
C ALA A 45 36.26 -4.45 35.87
N PRO A 46 36.96 -3.37 36.25
CA PRO A 46 36.34 -2.28 36.99
C PRO A 46 35.29 -1.61 36.10
N GLY A 47 34.01 -1.76 36.48
CA GLY A 47 32.88 -1.02 35.89
C GLY A 47 31.74 -1.81 35.26
N TYR A 48 31.80 -3.16 35.15
CA TYR A 48 30.68 -3.91 34.56
C TYR A 48 29.66 -4.38 35.61
N THR A 49 28.74 -3.49 36.02
CA THR A 49 27.54 -3.93 36.76
C THR A 49 26.61 -4.70 35.83
N LYS A 50 26.15 -5.89 36.25
CA LYS A 50 25.09 -6.70 35.60
C LYS A 50 23.72 -5.99 35.61
N THR A 51 23.62 -4.80 35.04
CA THR A 51 22.35 -4.11 34.86
C THR A 51 21.82 -4.46 33.47
N GLY A 52 20.58 -4.97 33.41
CA GLY A 52 19.91 -5.26 32.14
C GLY A 52 19.82 -4.01 31.25
N ILE A 53 19.54 -4.20 29.96
CA ILE A 53 19.46 -3.10 28.99
C ILE A 53 18.44 -2.04 29.47
N ARG A 54 18.91 -0.81 29.65
CA ARG A 54 18.07 0.32 30.07
C ARG A 54 16.96 0.60 29.04
N LYS A 55 15.80 1.04 29.50
CA LYS A 55 14.76 1.58 28.60
C LYS A 55 15.23 2.90 27.98
N SER A 56 15.00 3.06 26.68
CA SER A 56 15.25 4.30 25.94
C SER A 56 14.46 5.47 26.52
N LYS A 57 15.16 6.54 26.92
CA LYS A 57 14.52 7.80 27.35
C LYS A 57 13.90 8.54 26.16
N THR A 58 14.60 8.52 25.02
CA THR A 58 14.14 9.16 23.77
C THR A 58 12.88 8.52 23.23
N GLY A 59 12.61 7.26 23.54
CA GLY A 59 11.41 6.55 23.10
C GLY A 59 10.10 7.24 23.52
N ARG A 60 10.04 7.87 24.70
CA ARG A 60 8.84 8.61 25.15
C ARG A 60 8.62 9.89 24.36
N TRP A 61 9.68 10.67 24.16
CA TRP A 61 9.64 11.90 23.36
C TRP A 61 9.31 11.62 21.90
N ARG A 62 9.87 10.54 21.35
CA ARG A 62 9.56 10.08 20.00
C ARG A 62 8.10 9.65 19.86
N ALA A 63 7.57 8.90 20.83
CA ALA A 63 6.15 8.56 20.85
C ALA A 63 5.28 9.81 20.94
N ALA A 64 5.62 10.79 21.80
CA ALA A 64 4.90 12.04 21.91
C ALA A 64 4.89 12.83 20.59
N ALA A 65 6.04 12.96 19.92
CA ALA A 65 6.13 13.63 18.61
C ALA A 65 5.25 12.94 17.55
N LEU A 66 5.30 11.60 17.48
CA LEU A 66 4.53 10.81 16.52
C LEU A 66 3.01 10.84 16.81
N ILE A 67 2.61 10.84 18.08
CA ILE A 67 1.19 11.02 18.47
C ILE A 67 0.72 12.43 18.10
N THR A 68 1.52 13.44 18.40
CA THR A 68 1.21 14.85 18.10
C THR A 68 1.02 15.05 16.59
N LEU A 69 1.86 14.44 15.75
CA LEU A 69 1.68 14.46 14.29
C LEU A 69 0.30 13.90 13.87
N ASN A 70 -0.11 12.76 14.43
CA ASN A 70 -1.42 12.19 14.10
C ASN A 70 -2.57 13.09 14.59
N LEU A 71 -2.44 13.72 15.76
CA LEU A 71 -3.41 14.69 16.24
C LEU A 71 -3.51 15.91 15.33
N PHE A 72 -2.38 16.42 14.80
CA PHE A 72 -2.39 17.50 13.80
C PHE A 72 -3.08 17.08 12.51
N MET A 73 -2.86 15.86 12.02
CA MET A 73 -3.57 15.34 10.84
C MET A 73 -5.09 15.29 11.08
N ILE A 74 -5.53 14.81 12.25
CA ILE A 74 -6.94 14.78 12.63
C ILE A 74 -7.51 16.20 12.73
N ALA A 75 -6.78 17.13 13.36
CA ALA A 75 -7.19 18.53 13.47
C ALA A 75 -7.33 19.19 12.09
N HIS A 76 -6.43 18.90 11.14
CA HIS A 76 -6.51 19.37 9.75
C HIS A 76 -7.76 18.85 9.03
N ILE A 77 -8.09 17.56 9.22
CA ILE A 77 -9.31 16.97 8.65
C ILE A 77 -10.57 17.63 9.24
N ILE A 78 -10.59 17.87 10.56
CA ILE A 78 -11.70 18.55 11.23
C ILE A 78 -11.83 20.00 10.71
N GLN A 79 -10.71 20.71 10.58
CA GLN A 79 -10.68 22.07 10.02
C GLN A 79 -11.28 22.11 8.62
N TRP A 80 -10.92 21.17 7.73
CA TRP A 80 -11.50 21.09 6.39
C TRP A 80 -13.00 20.84 6.43
N ARG A 81 -13.46 19.90 7.27
CA ARG A 81 -14.89 19.59 7.43
C ARG A 81 -15.70 20.80 7.88
N VAL A 82 -15.12 21.69 8.68
CA VAL A 82 -15.77 22.90 9.18
C VAL A 82 -15.72 24.05 8.16
N MET A 83 -14.59 24.25 7.48
CA MET A 83 -14.36 25.42 6.63
C MET A 83 -14.70 25.22 5.15
N GLY A 84 -14.88 23.98 4.68
CA GLY A 84 -15.15 23.64 3.27
C GLY A 84 -13.95 23.84 2.32
N LYS A 85 -12.90 24.53 2.75
CA LYS A 85 -11.63 24.73 2.05
C LYS A 85 -10.45 24.54 3.01
N THR A 86 -9.37 23.97 2.51
CA THR A 86 -8.15 23.75 3.30
C THR A 86 -6.90 23.72 2.42
N VAL A 87 -5.74 23.73 3.06
CA VAL A 87 -4.47 23.45 2.39
C VAL A 87 -4.52 22.02 1.83
N SER A 88 -4.07 21.86 0.59
CA SER A 88 -3.98 20.56 -0.09
C SER A 88 -3.28 19.50 0.78
N PRO A 89 -3.58 18.21 0.61
CA PRO A 89 -3.00 17.14 1.40
C PRO A 89 -1.47 17.23 1.56
N ILE A 90 -1.00 17.14 2.81
CA ILE A 90 0.43 17.18 3.14
C ILE A 90 0.96 15.75 3.11
N GLU A 91 1.06 15.19 1.91
CA GLU A 91 1.61 13.86 1.71
C GLU A 91 2.56 13.81 0.51
N PRO A 92 3.62 12.99 0.56
CA PRO A 92 4.57 12.89 -0.56
C PRO A 92 3.96 12.43 -1.88
N SER A 93 2.85 11.68 -1.86
CA SER A 93 2.18 11.18 -3.07
C SER A 93 1.65 12.28 -3.98
N GLU A 94 1.28 13.42 -3.40
CA GLU A 94 0.82 14.61 -4.12
C GLU A 94 1.89 15.18 -5.06
N THR A 95 3.18 14.91 -4.80
CA THR A 95 4.26 15.25 -5.73
C THR A 95 4.09 14.56 -7.09
N MET A 96 3.44 13.38 -7.13
CA MET A 96 3.13 12.70 -8.39
C MET A 96 2.16 13.53 -9.24
N HIS A 97 1.20 14.23 -8.63
CA HIS A 97 0.33 15.17 -9.33
C HIS A 97 1.08 16.42 -9.81
N THR A 98 2.11 16.86 -9.11
CA THR A 98 3.00 17.92 -9.61
C THR A 98 3.76 17.47 -10.86
N LEU A 99 4.35 16.28 -10.83
CA LEU A 99 5.12 15.74 -11.96
C LEU A 99 4.25 15.40 -13.16
N GLN A 100 3.02 14.94 -12.93
CA GLN A 100 2.06 14.64 -13.99
C GLN A 100 1.34 15.90 -14.47
N LYS A 101 0.72 16.70 -13.60
CA LYS A 101 -0.17 17.78 -14.04
C LYS A 101 0.42 19.18 -13.95
N GLY A 102 1.60 19.34 -13.34
CA GLY A 102 2.18 20.66 -13.05
C GLY A 102 1.62 21.30 -11.78
N PHE A 103 0.84 20.57 -10.99
CA PHE A 103 0.15 21.15 -9.84
C PHE A 103 1.09 21.31 -8.65
N VAL A 104 1.47 22.55 -8.32
CA VAL A 104 2.25 22.85 -7.12
C VAL A 104 1.31 22.84 -5.92
N ASN A 105 1.43 21.80 -5.10
CA ASN A 105 0.62 21.56 -3.90
C ASN A 105 1.50 21.52 -2.63
N ALA A 106 0.86 21.49 -1.47
CA ALA A 106 1.56 21.48 -0.18
C ALA A 106 2.36 20.19 0.03
N GLY A 107 1.90 19.06 -0.52
CA GLY A 107 2.62 17.79 -0.48
C GLY A 107 3.97 17.83 -1.21
N PHE A 108 4.05 18.53 -2.35
CA PHE A 108 5.31 18.77 -3.08
C PHE A 108 6.31 19.61 -2.26
N ILE A 109 5.83 20.70 -1.65
CA ILE A 109 6.64 21.54 -0.77
C ILE A 109 7.16 20.72 0.41
N PHE A 110 6.26 19.99 1.09
CA PHE A 110 6.63 19.12 2.21
C PHE A 110 7.65 18.06 1.81
N PHE A 111 7.45 17.38 0.68
CA PHE A 111 8.37 16.34 0.23
C PHE A 111 9.75 16.90 -0.12
N THR A 112 9.80 18.06 -0.77
CA THR A 112 11.06 18.78 -1.07
C THR A 112 11.81 19.14 0.21
N LEU A 113 11.11 19.75 1.18
CA LEU A 113 11.67 20.06 2.49
C LEU A 113 12.13 18.80 3.24
N ALA A 114 11.38 17.70 3.15
CA ALA A 114 11.76 16.42 3.76
C ALA A 114 13.01 15.81 3.11
N ILE A 115 13.18 15.93 1.79
CA ILE A 115 14.40 15.51 1.08
C ILE A 115 15.59 16.37 1.53
N LEU A 116 15.43 17.70 1.55
CA LEU A 116 16.48 18.63 2.00
C LEU A 116 16.88 18.36 3.46
N ALA A 117 15.90 18.19 4.35
CA ALA A 117 16.16 17.80 5.72
C ALA A 117 16.87 16.44 5.80
N THR A 118 16.52 15.50 4.92
CA THR A 118 17.19 14.19 4.84
C THR A 118 18.62 14.30 4.33
N LEU A 119 18.94 15.22 3.43
CA LEU A 119 20.30 15.47 2.95
C LEU A 119 21.20 16.09 4.03
N ILE A 120 20.64 16.70 5.09
CA ILE A 120 21.41 17.33 6.16
C ILE A 120 21.44 16.44 7.41
N LEU A 121 20.27 16.03 7.89
CA LEU A 121 20.08 15.31 9.14
C LEU A 121 19.99 13.79 8.94
N GLY A 122 19.93 13.34 7.68
CA GLY A 122 19.62 11.96 7.31
C GLY A 122 18.14 11.65 7.51
N ARG A 123 17.78 10.37 7.51
CA ARG A 123 16.40 9.84 7.70
C ARG A 123 15.70 10.17 9.03
N PHE A 124 16.03 11.29 9.67
CA PHE A 124 15.42 11.80 10.89
C PHE A 124 13.90 12.00 10.75
N VAL A 125 13.44 12.54 9.61
CA VAL A 125 12.01 12.73 9.32
C VAL A 125 11.26 11.40 9.38
N CYS A 126 11.85 10.31 8.86
CA CYS A 126 11.25 8.97 8.99
C CYS A 126 11.14 8.54 10.45
N GLY A 127 12.14 8.83 11.29
CA GLY A 127 12.20 8.45 12.69
C GLY A 127 11.26 9.20 13.62
N TRP A 128 10.94 10.47 13.30
CA TRP A 128 10.26 11.42 14.19
C TRP A 128 8.98 12.04 13.63
N GLY A 129 8.77 12.00 12.31
CA GLY A 129 7.67 12.69 11.62
C GLY A 129 6.92 11.82 10.62
N CYS A 130 7.03 10.48 10.70
CA CYS A 130 6.31 9.57 9.81
C CYS A 130 5.14 8.90 10.53
N HIS A 131 3.91 9.15 10.07
CA HIS A 131 2.70 8.55 10.64
C HIS A 131 2.66 7.01 10.47
N ILE A 132 3.19 6.47 9.37
CA ILE A 132 3.31 5.02 9.19
C ILE A 132 4.30 4.42 10.20
N LEU A 133 5.40 5.11 10.51
CA LEU A 133 6.33 4.61 11.53
C LEU A 133 5.69 4.64 12.93
N ALA A 134 4.88 5.66 13.24
CA ALA A 134 4.09 5.71 14.47
C ALA A 134 3.26 4.42 14.65
N LEU A 135 2.56 4.02 13.59
CA LEU A 135 1.79 2.79 13.58
C LEU A 135 2.66 1.55 13.76
N GLN A 136 3.79 1.45 13.05
CA GLN A 136 4.69 0.30 13.18
C GLN A 136 5.33 0.17 14.57
N ASP A 137 5.65 1.28 15.22
CA ASP A 137 6.17 1.29 16.59
C ASP A 137 5.09 0.89 17.59
N LEU A 138 3.85 1.37 17.41
CA LEU A 138 2.70 0.92 18.20
C LEU A 138 2.49 -0.59 18.08
N CYS A 139 2.51 -1.13 16.87
CA CYS A 139 2.43 -2.58 16.63
C CYS A 139 3.56 -3.33 17.32
N GLY A 140 4.80 -2.85 17.17
CA GLY A 140 5.97 -3.45 17.80
C GLY A 140 5.89 -3.45 19.33
N TRP A 141 5.36 -2.38 19.92
CA TRP A 141 5.12 -2.29 21.36
C TRP A 141 4.02 -3.27 21.83
N LEU A 142 2.90 -3.37 21.11
CA LEU A 142 1.81 -4.31 21.40
C LEU A 142 2.29 -5.77 21.33
N LEU A 143 3.02 -6.14 20.27
CA LEU A 143 3.54 -7.51 20.11
C LEU A 143 4.51 -7.88 21.25
N LYS A 144 5.40 -6.96 21.65
CA LYS A 144 6.30 -7.16 22.79
C LYS A 144 5.54 -7.38 24.10
N LYS A 145 4.42 -6.67 24.31
CA LYS A 145 3.56 -6.83 25.49
C LYS A 145 2.93 -8.23 25.56
N ILE A 146 2.65 -8.86 24.42
CA ILE A 146 2.12 -10.23 24.30
C ILE A 146 3.26 -11.29 24.35
N GLY A 147 4.52 -10.85 24.49
CA GLY A 147 5.70 -11.72 24.57
C GLY A 147 6.26 -12.14 23.21
N LEU A 148 5.78 -11.54 22.11
CA LEU A 148 6.31 -11.76 20.76
C LEU A 148 7.38 -10.72 20.45
N HIS A 149 8.55 -11.18 20.01
CA HIS A 149 9.70 -10.33 19.70
C HIS A 149 9.97 -10.37 18.19
N PRO A 150 9.47 -9.39 17.41
CA PRO A 150 9.58 -9.41 15.95
C PRO A 150 11.04 -9.45 15.52
N LYS A 151 11.41 -10.50 14.79
CA LYS A 151 12.78 -10.68 14.28
C LYS A 151 12.89 -10.06 12.88
N PRO A 152 14.00 -9.38 12.57
CA PRO A 152 14.19 -8.83 11.23
C PRO A 152 14.29 -9.95 10.19
N PHE A 153 13.49 -9.81 9.14
CA PHE A 153 13.73 -10.51 7.89
C PHE A 153 14.84 -9.79 7.13
N ARG A 154 15.93 -10.48 6.72
CA ARG A 154 17.06 -9.89 5.99
C ARG A 154 17.23 -10.55 4.63
N SER A 155 16.69 -9.93 3.58
CA SER A 155 16.84 -10.34 2.17
C SER A 155 17.81 -9.42 1.44
N ARG A 156 18.60 -10.00 0.51
CA ARG A 156 19.53 -9.27 -0.37
C ARG A 156 18.81 -8.54 -1.50
N LEU A 157 17.76 -9.15 -2.05
CA LEU A 157 17.09 -8.64 -3.25
C LEU A 157 15.91 -7.73 -2.91
N LEU A 158 15.09 -8.10 -1.92
CA LEU A 158 13.89 -7.32 -1.57
C LEU A 158 14.20 -5.91 -1.06
N VAL A 159 15.42 -5.65 -0.59
CA VAL A 159 15.84 -4.31 -0.14
C VAL A 159 15.81 -3.27 -1.27
N TYR A 160 15.81 -3.70 -2.54
CA TYR A 160 15.71 -2.82 -3.70
C TYR A 160 14.27 -2.47 -4.09
N VAL A 161 13.28 -3.20 -3.58
CA VAL A 161 11.85 -2.96 -3.88
C VAL A 161 11.43 -1.51 -3.58
N PRO A 162 11.76 -0.92 -2.41
CA PRO A 162 11.51 0.50 -2.15
C PRO A 162 12.05 1.43 -3.23
N LEU A 163 13.28 1.20 -3.71
CA LEU A 163 13.91 2.03 -4.72
C LEU A 163 13.21 1.88 -6.08
N ILE A 164 12.90 0.64 -6.48
CA ILE A 164 12.16 0.38 -7.73
C ILE A 164 10.78 1.02 -7.67
N GLY A 165 10.07 0.90 -6.55
CA GLY A 165 8.78 1.55 -6.34
C GLY A 165 8.87 3.07 -6.38
N ALA A 166 9.96 3.64 -5.88
CA ALA A 166 10.23 5.08 -5.95
C ALA A 166 10.48 5.53 -7.40
N LEU A 167 11.28 4.79 -8.17
CA LEU A 167 11.49 5.07 -9.59
C LEU A 167 10.18 4.96 -10.39
N TYR A 168 9.37 3.94 -10.09
CA TYR A 168 8.06 3.78 -10.69
C TYR A 168 7.10 4.94 -10.37
N MET A 169 7.11 5.43 -9.13
CA MET A 169 6.15 6.47 -8.72
C MET A 169 6.56 7.87 -9.18
N PHE A 170 7.87 8.18 -9.19
CA PHE A 170 8.36 9.54 -9.39
C PHE A 170 9.13 9.74 -10.70
N VAL A 171 9.73 8.70 -11.29
CA VAL A 171 10.52 8.82 -12.54
C VAL A 171 9.73 8.32 -13.75
N TRP A 172 8.95 7.25 -13.58
CA TRP A 172 8.19 6.65 -14.67
C TRP A 172 7.17 7.59 -15.34
N PRO A 173 6.40 8.45 -14.65
CA PRO A 173 5.45 9.34 -15.33
C PRO A 173 6.13 10.28 -16.33
N THR A 174 7.28 10.84 -15.95
CA THR A 174 8.09 11.71 -16.82
C THR A 174 8.72 10.91 -17.95
N ALA A 175 9.27 9.72 -17.66
CA ALA A 175 9.84 8.84 -18.67
C ALA A 175 8.77 8.40 -19.69
N TYR A 176 7.57 8.04 -19.24
CA TYR A 176 6.47 7.61 -20.08
C TYR A 176 6.08 8.70 -21.09
N ARG A 177 5.95 9.96 -20.63
CA ARG A 177 5.72 11.12 -21.51
C ARG A 177 6.80 11.32 -22.54
N MET A 178 8.06 11.21 -22.12
CA MET A 178 9.21 11.35 -23.01
C MET A 178 9.14 10.39 -24.21
N PHE A 179 8.60 9.18 -24.01
CA PHE A 179 8.53 8.16 -25.05
C PHE A 179 7.18 8.08 -25.80
N HIS A 180 6.09 8.57 -25.20
CA HIS A 180 4.73 8.37 -25.74
C HIS A 180 3.97 9.67 -26.04
N ASN A 181 4.57 10.86 -25.88
CA ASN A 181 3.90 12.13 -26.17
C ASN A 181 3.46 12.20 -27.65
N PRO A 182 2.14 12.17 -27.95
CA PRO A 182 1.62 12.27 -29.31
C PRO A 182 1.45 13.72 -29.78
N GLU A 183 1.51 14.67 -28.86
CA GLU A 183 1.41 16.11 -29.08
C GLU A 183 2.66 16.74 -28.47
N ASN A 184 3.26 17.76 -29.09
CA ASN A 184 4.47 18.47 -28.65
C ASN A 184 4.33 19.21 -27.29
N ALA A 185 3.59 18.65 -26.34
CA ALA A 185 3.46 19.12 -24.98
C ALA A 185 4.83 19.09 -24.28
N PRO A 186 5.15 20.12 -23.48
CA PRO A 186 6.42 20.21 -22.80
C PRO A 186 6.63 19.01 -21.85
N LEU A 187 7.86 18.51 -21.80
CA LEU A 187 8.25 17.38 -20.95
C LEU A 187 7.93 17.65 -19.46
N ILE A 188 8.09 18.91 -19.06
CA ILE A 188 7.70 19.43 -17.75
C ILE A 188 6.42 20.25 -17.95
N PRO A 189 5.30 19.86 -17.30
CA PRO A 189 4.06 20.62 -17.39
C PRO A 189 4.22 22.02 -16.76
N GLU A 190 3.43 22.98 -17.23
CA GLU A 190 3.40 24.32 -16.63
C GLU A 190 2.94 24.26 -15.18
N PHE A 191 3.63 25.01 -14.31
CA PHE A 191 3.34 24.99 -12.88
C PHE A 191 2.16 25.88 -12.54
N THR A 192 1.08 25.26 -12.04
CA THR A 192 -0.11 25.96 -11.54
C THR A 192 -0.23 25.82 -10.02
N ASN A 193 -0.77 26.86 -9.36
CA ASN A 193 -0.94 26.85 -7.91
C ASN A 193 -2.19 26.06 -7.49
N HIS A 194 -1.99 24.99 -6.72
CA HIS A 194 -3.07 24.16 -6.15
C HIS A 194 -2.87 23.97 -4.64
N LEU A 195 -2.33 24.97 -3.94
CA LEU A 195 -2.07 24.91 -2.50
C LEU A 195 -3.34 24.83 -1.65
N VAL A 196 -4.48 25.30 -2.15
CA VAL A 196 -5.77 25.26 -1.46
C VAL A 196 -6.77 24.44 -2.28
N THR A 197 -7.51 23.56 -1.63
CA THR A 197 -8.51 22.69 -2.24
C THR A 197 -9.81 22.67 -1.43
N THR A 198 -10.92 22.53 -2.12
CA THR A 198 -12.24 22.21 -1.55
C THR A 198 -12.45 20.69 -1.47
N ASN A 199 -11.83 19.93 -2.37
CA ASN A 199 -11.98 18.48 -2.52
C ASN A 199 -10.84 17.70 -1.83
N PHE A 200 -10.57 18.00 -0.56
CA PHE A 200 -9.45 17.41 0.18
C PHE A 200 -9.48 15.88 0.23
N TRP A 201 -10.67 15.26 0.31
CA TRP A 201 -10.80 13.80 0.44
C TRP A 201 -10.62 13.04 -0.87
N GLN A 202 -10.54 13.71 -2.02
CA GLN A 202 -10.52 13.05 -3.32
C GLN A 202 -9.24 12.22 -3.56
N THR A 203 -8.12 12.59 -2.94
CA THR A 203 -6.85 11.86 -3.08
C THR A 203 -6.67 10.75 -2.05
N PHE A 204 -7.53 10.70 -1.03
CA PHE A 204 -7.50 9.66 0.00
C PHE A 204 -8.38 8.46 -0.36
N PRO A 205 -7.93 7.23 -0.07
CA PRO A 205 -8.76 6.06 -0.21
C PRO A 205 -9.97 6.12 0.74
N SER A 206 -11.04 5.41 0.37
CA SER A 206 -12.21 5.25 1.24
C SER A 206 -11.83 4.58 2.56
N VAL A 207 -12.63 4.79 3.62
CA VAL A 207 -12.39 4.19 4.94
C VAL A 207 -12.27 2.66 4.87
N ALA A 208 -13.09 2.04 4.00
CA ALA A 208 -13.08 0.60 3.75
C ALA A 208 -11.72 0.09 3.21
N VAL A 209 -10.97 0.93 2.49
CA VAL A 209 -9.62 0.61 1.98
C VAL A 209 -8.53 1.08 2.95
N ALA A 210 -8.70 2.23 3.59
CA ALA A 210 -7.73 2.82 4.50
C ALA A 210 -7.45 1.91 5.71
N ILE A 211 -8.47 1.28 6.30
CA ILE A 211 -8.32 0.40 7.47
C ILE A 211 -7.46 -0.84 7.12
N PRO A 212 -7.80 -1.66 6.09
CA PRO A 212 -6.94 -2.76 5.64
C PRO A 212 -5.54 -2.29 5.26
N PHE A 213 -5.42 -1.14 4.57
CA PHE A 213 -4.13 -0.58 4.19
C PHE A 213 -3.22 -0.33 5.41
N LEU A 214 -3.73 0.37 6.42
CA LEU A 214 -2.99 0.64 7.65
C LEU A 214 -2.70 -0.65 8.42
N PHE A 215 -3.66 -1.57 8.47
CA PHE A 215 -3.46 -2.87 9.11
C PHE A 215 -2.32 -3.67 8.46
N ILE A 216 -2.24 -3.69 7.13
CA ILE A 216 -1.20 -4.40 6.38
C ILE A 216 0.16 -3.70 6.55
N CYS A 217 0.24 -2.39 6.32
CA CYS A 217 1.49 -1.61 6.41
C CYS A 217 2.02 -1.50 7.84
N GLY A 218 1.15 -1.60 8.83
CA GLY A 218 1.47 -1.61 10.26
C GLY A 218 1.64 -3.02 10.82
N PHE A 219 0.53 -3.67 11.12
CA PHE A 219 0.49 -4.91 11.92
C PHE A 219 1.04 -6.12 11.16
N VAL A 220 0.54 -6.38 9.94
CA VAL A 220 0.90 -7.59 9.18
C VAL A 220 2.39 -7.58 8.84
N THR A 221 2.89 -6.48 8.27
CA THR A 221 4.31 -6.37 7.92
C THR A 221 5.22 -6.39 9.14
N VAL A 222 4.86 -5.77 10.27
CA VAL A 222 5.67 -5.86 11.50
C VAL A 222 5.67 -7.28 12.07
N TYR A 223 4.54 -7.98 12.03
CA TYR A 223 4.43 -9.34 12.52
C TYR A 223 5.29 -10.33 11.73
N PHE A 224 5.35 -10.22 10.40
CA PHE A 224 6.10 -11.16 9.56
C PHE A 224 7.53 -10.73 9.28
N LEU A 225 7.78 -9.44 9.03
CA LEU A 225 9.06 -8.94 8.53
C LEU A 225 9.93 -8.31 9.62
N GLY A 226 9.38 -8.10 10.82
CA GLY A 226 10.05 -7.47 11.94
C GLY A 226 9.77 -5.97 12.08
N GLN A 227 10.34 -5.35 13.11
CA GLN A 227 10.18 -3.91 13.32
C GLN A 227 10.69 -3.14 12.09
N LYS A 228 9.87 -2.19 11.61
CA LYS A 228 10.13 -1.37 10.41
C LYS A 228 10.21 -2.15 9.10
N GLY A 229 9.56 -3.31 9.04
CA GLY A 229 9.52 -4.17 7.85
C GLY A 229 9.01 -3.46 6.60
N PHE A 230 7.83 -2.82 6.68
CA PHE A 230 7.29 -2.03 5.55
C PHE A 230 8.26 -0.95 5.07
N CYS A 231 8.85 -0.18 5.98
CA CYS A 231 9.80 0.88 5.62
C CYS A 231 11.09 0.34 4.97
N THR A 232 11.44 -0.92 5.23
CA THR A 232 12.64 -1.58 4.69
C THR A 232 12.38 -2.23 3.33
N TYR A 233 11.17 -2.75 3.09
CA TYR A 233 10.88 -3.61 1.95
C TYR A 233 9.76 -3.14 1.02
N ALA A 234 8.96 -2.14 1.40
CA ALA A 234 7.79 -1.72 0.63
C ALA A 234 7.64 -0.19 0.47
N CYS A 235 8.09 0.62 1.42
CA CYS A 235 7.88 2.07 1.38
C CYS A 235 8.77 2.76 0.31
N PRO A 236 8.20 3.33 -0.78
CA PRO A 236 9.00 3.96 -1.84
C PRO A 236 9.72 5.22 -1.36
N TYR A 237 9.13 5.97 -0.43
CA TYR A 237 9.78 7.12 0.21
C TYR A 237 11.05 6.71 0.97
N GLY A 238 11.02 5.51 1.58
CA GLY A 238 12.20 4.90 2.18
C GLY A 238 13.32 4.71 1.14
N GLY A 239 13.01 4.31 -0.09
CA GLY A 239 13.98 4.18 -1.19
C GLY A 239 14.76 5.48 -1.42
N PHE A 240 14.05 6.58 -1.71
CA PHE A 240 14.67 7.90 -1.94
C PHE A 240 15.42 8.42 -0.71
N PHE A 241 14.78 8.40 0.46
CA PHE A 241 15.42 8.87 1.68
C PHE A 241 16.63 8.02 2.06
N GLY A 242 16.73 6.76 1.61
CA GLY A 242 17.93 5.92 1.76
C GLY A 242 19.08 6.30 0.89
N LEU A 243 18.77 6.71 -0.33
CA LEU A 243 19.77 7.23 -1.24
C LEU A 243 20.28 8.58 -0.72
N ALA A 244 19.37 9.50 -0.35
CA ALA A 244 19.71 10.78 0.24
C ALA A 244 20.53 10.64 1.52
N ASP A 245 20.23 9.65 2.37
CA ASP A 245 20.98 9.40 3.61
C ASP A 245 22.47 9.12 3.41
N LYS A 246 22.84 8.55 2.25
CA LYS A 246 24.23 8.25 1.93
C LYS A 246 25.07 9.52 1.77
N PHE A 247 24.42 10.62 1.35
CA PHE A 247 25.02 11.95 1.20
C PHE A 247 24.93 12.77 2.49
N SER A 248 24.02 12.41 3.40
CA SER A 248 23.84 13.13 4.66
C SER A 248 25.09 13.10 5.55
N PRO A 249 25.52 14.26 6.10
CA PRO A 249 26.54 14.33 7.14
C PRO A 249 25.99 14.01 8.54
N GLY A 250 24.68 14.08 8.79
CA GLY A 250 24.07 13.76 10.08
C GLY A 250 24.14 12.27 10.42
N LYS A 251 24.98 11.89 11.40
CA LYS A 251 25.26 10.50 11.79
C LYS A 251 25.18 10.28 13.30
N ILE A 252 25.04 9.01 13.70
CA ILE A 252 25.26 8.61 15.10
C ILE A 252 26.74 8.30 15.25
N ARG A 253 27.45 9.07 16.07
CA ARG A 253 28.90 8.99 16.29
C ARG A 253 29.21 8.42 17.67
N VAL A 254 30.45 8.00 17.86
CA VAL A 254 30.94 7.43 19.11
C VAL A 254 32.15 8.20 19.65
N THR A 255 32.25 8.30 20.97
CA THR A 255 33.43 8.82 21.67
C THR A 255 34.34 7.68 22.13
N PRO A 256 35.60 7.97 22.54
CA PRO A 256 36.49 6.97 23.11
C PRO A 256 35.97 6.27 24.38
N ALA A 257 34.92 6.81 25.03
CA ALA A 257 34.31 6.22 26.23
C ALA A 257 33.53 4.90 25.95
N CYS A 258 33.39 4.50 24.69
CA CYS A 258 32.65 3.30 24.30
C CYS A 258 33.44 2.01 24.61
N ASN A 259 32.88 1.15 25.47
CA ASN A 259 33.44 -0.15 25.82
C ASN A 259 32.89 -1.32 24.99
N GLN A 260 32.17 -1.05 23.89
CA GLN A 260 31.63 -2.08 22.98
C GLN A 260 30.64 -3.07 23.62
N CYS A 261 29.85 -2.65 24.62
CA CYS A 261 28.87 -3.52 25.31
C CYS A 261 27.69 -4.04 24.44
N GLY A 262 27.44 -3.46 23.25
CA GLY A 262 26.41 -3.94 22.33
C GLY A 262 24.95 -3.58 22.64
N HIS A 263 24.67 -2.87 23.75
CA HIS A 263 23.31 -2.44 24.13
C HIS A 263 22.59 -1.62 23.04
N CYS A 264 23.37 -0.82 22.30
CA CYS A 264 22.90 0.00 21.19
C CYS A 264 22.33 -0.85 20.03
N THR A 265 22.96 -1.97 19.69
CA THR A 265 22.48 -2.89 18.65
C THR A 265 21.29 -3.69 19.12
N ALA A 266 21.29 -4.16 20.36
CA ALA A 266 20.17 -4.90 20.93
C ALA A 266 18.87 -4.08 20.98
N THR A 267 18.97 -2.75 21.14
CA THR A 267 17.82 -1.83 21.17
C THR A 267 17.42 -1.32 19.79
N CYS A 268 18.27 -1.48 18.77
CA CYS A 268 18.06 -0.86 17.46
C CYS A 268 16.84 -1.44 16.73
N THR A 269 15.78 -0.65 16.63
CA THR A 269 14.55 -1.01 15.90
C THR A 269 14.68 -0.89 14.38
N SER A 270 15.75 -0.26 13.88
CA SER A 270 16.11 -0.19 12.46
C SER A 270 16.98 -1.36 11.98
N ASN A 271 17.23 -2.36 12.83
CA ASN A 271 17.98 -3.58 12.51
C ASN A 271 19.45 -3.38 12.10
N VAL A 272 20.03 -2.23 12.51
CA VAL A 272 21.41 -1.84 12.26
C VAL A 272 22.35 -2.43 13.32
N LEU A 273 23.52 -2.90 12.91
CA LEU A 273 24.56 -3.41 13.81
C LEU A 273 25.41 -2.26 14.38
N VAL A 274 24.76 -1.37 15.15
CA VAL A 274 25.35 -0.13 15.69
C VAL A 274 26.74 -0.33 16.31
N HIS A 275 26.92 -1.29 17.22
CA HIS A 275 28.21 -1.53 17.88
C HIS A 275 29.34 -1.85 16.88
N ALA A 276 29.06 -2.70 15.89
CA ALA A 276 30.04 -3.09 14.89
C ALA A 276 30.40 -1.91 13.97
N GLU A 277 29.42 -1.11 13.57
CA GLU A 277 29.65 0.06 12.73
C GLU A 277 30.41 1.16 13.44
N VAL A 278 30.05 1.49 14.67
CA VAL A 278 30.77 2.53 15.41
C VAL A 278 32.18 2.11 15.78
N LYS A 279 32.44 0.81 16.00
CA LYS A 279 33.80 0.28 16.18
C LYS A 279 34.65 0.44 14.92
N GLN A 280 34.08 0.12 13.77
CA GLN A 280 34.81 0.10 12.49
C GLN A 280 35.00 1.50 11.90
N TYR A 281 33.98 2.34 11.96
CA TYR A 281 33.91 3.62 11.24
C TYR A 281 33.85 4.84 12.15
N GLY A 282 33.77 4.66 13.48
CA GLY A 282 33.54 5.76 14.43
C GLY A 282 32.12 6.35 14.36
N MET A 283 31.25 5.82 13.50
CA MET A 283 29.89 6.27 13.29
C MET A 283 29.03 5.20 12.61
N VAL A 284 27.71 5.34 12.70
CA VAL A 284 26.74 4.50 11.98
C VAL A 284 26.64 4.98 10.54
N VAL A 285 26.96 4.09 9.59
CA VAL A 285 27.02 4.38 8.16
C VAL A 285 25.88 3.71 7.38
N ASP A 286 25.18 2.75 7.98
CA ASP A 286 24.09 2.03 7.31
C ASP A 286 22.90 2.95 7.01
N PRO A 287 22.48 3.08 5.73
CA PRO A 287 21.39 3.95 5.32
C PRO A 287 20.03 3.51 5.88
N GLY A 288 19.91 2.28 6.40
CA GLY A 288 18.76 1.79 7.15
C GLY A 288 18.54 2.52 8.48
N CYS A 289 19.54 3.23 9.00
CA CYS A 289 19.42 4.00 10.24
C CYS A 289 18.47 5.19 10.08
N MET A 290 17.32 5.15 10.75
CA MET A 290 16.32 6.22 10.74
C MET A 290 16.56 7.33 11.77
N LYS A 291 17.72 7.34 12.45
CA LYS A 291 18.06 8.31 13.49
C LYS A 291 16.91 8.54 14.49
N CYS A 292 16.48 7.46 15.15
CA CYS A 292 15.50 7.54 16.23
C CYS A 292 16.12 7.82 17.61
N MET A 293 17.46 7.85 17.69
CA MET A 293 18.27 8.08 18.90
C MET A 293 18.03 7.08 20.05
N ASP A 294 17.31 5.98 19.84
CA ASP A 294 17.15 4.93 20.86
C ASP A 294 18.49 4.30 21.26
N CYS A 295 19.43 4.17 20.33
CA CYS A 295 20.77 3.67 20.63
C CYS A 295 21.60 4.65 21.48
N VAL A 296 21.41 5.95 21.28
CA VAL A 296 22.07 7.01 22.04
C VAL A 296 21.58 6.99 23.49
N SER A 297 20.26 6.98 23.70
CA SER A 297 19.68 7.09 25.04
C SER A 297 19.83 5.85 25.93
N VAL A 298 20.18 4.69 25.35
CA VAL A 298 20.41 3.43 26.06
C VAL A 298 21.89 3.14 26.29
N CYS A 299 22.80 3.93 25.72
CA CYS A 299 24.22 3.77 25.95
C CYS A 299 24.54 3.96 27.45
N PRO A 300 25.08 2.94 28.16
CA PRO A 300 25.35 3.06 29.59
C PRO A 300 26.49 4.04 29.92
N ASN A 301 27.39 4.26 28.95
CA ASN A 301 28.55 5.14 29.09
C ASN A 301 28.31 6.53 28.47
N ASP A 302 27.09 6.80 27.99
CA ASP A 302 26.76 8.02 27.22
C ASP A 302 27.76 8.33 26.08
N ALA A 303 28.37 7.28 25.51
CA ALA A 303 29.42 7.38 24.51
C ALA A 303 28.90 7.61 23.08
N LEU A 304 27.61 7.42 22.84
CA LEU A 304 26.97 7.62 21.55
C LEU A 304 26.24 8.96 21.52
N TYR A 305 26.35 9.69 20.42
CA TYR A 305 25.65 10.97 20.22
C TYR A 305 25.26 11.17 18.75
N PHE A 306 24.32 12.06 18.47
CA PHE A 306 24.03 12.52 17.11
C PHE A 306 24.93 13.72 16.78
N GLY A 307 25.60 13.70 15.64
CA GLY A 307 26.45 14.79 15.20
C GLY A 307 26.82 14.69 13.73
N PHE A 308 27.44 15.75 13.21
CA PHE A 308 27.90 15.77 11.82
C PHE A 308 29.20 14.99 11.66
N GLY A 309 29.27 14.20 10.60
CA GLY A 309 30.43 13.38 10.24
C GLY A 309 30.54 13.25 8.73
N LYS A 310 31.50 12.44 8.26
CA LYS A 310 31.68 12.22 6.82
C LYS A 310 30.45 11.52 6.23
N PRO A 311 29.92 11.97 5.08
CA PRO A 311 28.89 11.24 4.34
C PRO A 311 29.28 9.78 4.09
N THR A 312 28.31 8.87 4.13
CA THR A 312 28.54 7.42 3.95
C THR A 312 29.27 7.12 2.64
N ILE A 313 28.99 7.88 1.57
CA ILE A 313 29.62 7.68 0.26
C ILE A 313 31.14 7.91 0.27
N LEU A 314 31.63 8.74 1.20
CA LEU A 314 33.06 9.04 1.36
C LEU A 314 33.75 8.10 2.35
N VAL A 315 33.01 7.19 2.99
CA VAL A 315 33.59 6.21 3.91
C VAL A 315 34.08 5.00 3.11
N PRO A 316 35.34 4.59 3.25
CA PRO A 316 35.85 3.42 2.55
C PRO A 316 35.07 2.17 2.95
N LYS A 317 34.60 1.42 1.95
CA LYS A 317 33.83 0.19 2.17
C LYS A 317 34.76 -0.89 2.74
N SER A 318 34.50 -1.30 3.98
CA SER A 318 35.18 -2.43 4.61
C SER A 318 34.29 -3.67 4.58
N ASN A 319 34.86 -4.82 4.21
CA ASN A 319 34.21 -6.13 4.28
C ASN A 319 34.22 -6.73 5.70
N ALA A 320 34.76 -6.02 6.69
CA ALA A 320 34.91 -6.52 8.07
C ALA A 320 33.55 -6.79 8.74
N ILE A 321 32.51 -6.04 8.41
CA ILE A 321 31.16 -6.23 8.96
C ILE A 321 30.38 -7.19 8.05
N ARG A 322 30.43 -8.48 8.35
CA ARG A 322 29.60 -9.47 7.66
C ARG A 322 28.14 -9.32 8.06
N LYS A 323 27.30 -8.82 7.15
CA LYS A 323 25.84 -8.85 7.31
C LYS A 323 25.36 -10.30 7.25
N SER A 324 24.66 -10.76 8.29
CA SER A 324 23.97 -12.04 8.26
C SER A 324 22.65 -11.89 7.49
N TYR A 325 22.46 -12.73 6.48
CA TYR A 325 21.23 -12.79 5.69
C TYR A 325 20.36 -13.95 6.15
N SER A 326 19.04 -13.74 6.14
CA SER A 326 18.09 -14.76 6.57
C SER A 326 17.86 -15.83 5.51
N LEU A 327 18.17 -15.54 4.24
CA LEU A 327 17.86 -16.36 3.06
C LEU A 327 19.13 -16.90 2.38
N THR A 328 19.02 -18.09 1.81
CA THR A 328 19.99 -18.68 0.87
C THR A 328 19.75 -18.17 -0.54
N TRP A 329 20.72 -18.27 -1.44
CA TRP A 329 20.57 -17.79 -2.82
C TRP A 329 19.38 -18.39 -3.58
N PRO A 330 19.10 -19.71 -3.51
CA PRO A 330 17.90 -20.27 -4.14
C PRO A 330 16.61 -19.64 -3.62
N GLU A 331 16.54 -19.35 -2.32
CA GLU A 331 15.36 -18.70 -1.71
C GLU A 331 15.25 -17.23 -2.11
N GLU A 332 16.37 -16.54 -2.31
CA GLU A 332 16.37 -15.17 -2.84
C GLU A 332 15.81 -15.16 -4.27
N ILE A 333 16.20 -16.13 -5.12
CA ILE A 333 15.68 -16.25 -6.49
C ILE A 333 14.17 -16.55 -6.49
N VAL A 334 13.73 -17.53 -5.68
CA VAL A 334 12.29 -17.82 -5.52
C VAL A 334 11.57 -16.56 -5.03
N GLY A 335 12.14 -15.85 -4.06
CA GLY A 335 11.56 -14.61 -3.56
C GLY A 335 11.45 -13.52 -4.62
N ALA A 336 12.46 -13.39 -5.48
CA ALA A 336 12.50 -12.44 -6.59
C ALA A 336 11.49 -12.76 -7.71
N LEU A 337 11.06 -14.01 -7.85
CA LEU A 337 10.00 -14.41 -8.78
C LEU A 337 8.60 -14.27 -8.16
N VAL A 338 8.45 -14.69 -6.90
CA VAL A 338 7.16 -14.66 -6.19
C VAL A 338 6.72 -13.22 -5.92
N PHE A 339 7.65 -12.33 -5.57
CA PHE A 339 7.33 -10.93 -5.26
C PHE A 339 6.61 -10.19 -6.41
N PRO A 340 7.15 -10.10 -7.64
CA PRO A 340 6.49 -9.41 -8.73
C PRO A 340 5.19 -10.10 -9.14
N GLY A 341 5.13 -11.44 -9.16
CA GLY A 341 3.89 -12.16 -9.45
C GLY A 341 2.79 -11.82 -8.45
N SER A 342 3.11 -11.83 -7.15
CA SER A 342 2.18 -11.45 -6.09
C SER A 342 1.77 -9.97 -6.15
N PHE A 343 2.71 -9.09 -6.47
CA PHE A 343 2.43 -7.66 -6.65
C PHE A 343 1.45 -7.42 -7.79
N LEU A 344 1.68 -8.03 -8.96
CA LEU A 344 0.79 -7.92 -10.13
C LEU A 344 -0.59 -8.54 -9.88
N ALA A 345 -0.64 -9.64 -9.12
CA ALA A 345 -1.88 -10.30 -8.75
C ALA A 345 -2.77 -9.45 -7.83
N VAL A 346 -2.17 -8.65 -6.93
CA VAL A 346 -2.91 -7.89 -5.93
C VAL A 346 -3.13 -6.43 -6.34
N ARG A 347 -2.23 -5.84 -7.13
CA ARG A 347 -2.29 -4.43 -7.51
C ARG A 347 -3.57 -4.12 -8.28
N GLY A 348 -4.40 -3.24 -7.70
CA GLY A 348 -5.62 -2.76 -8.34
C GLY A 348 -6.76 -3.77 -8.42
N VAL A 349 -6.67 -4.90 -7.71
CA VAL A 349 -7.79 -5.86 -7.69
C VAL A 349 -9.03 -5.21 -7.10
N TYR A 350 -10.17 -5.42 -7.75
CA TYR A 350 -11.46 -4.79 -7.44
C TYR A 350 -11.46 -3.25 -7.51
N ALA A 351 -10.44 -2.63 -8.11
CA ALA A 351 -10.17 -1.19 -8.01
C ALA A 351 -9.95 -0.67 -6.55
N LEU A 352 -9.76 -1.56 -5.59
CA LEU A 352 -9.65 -1.22 -4.17
C LEU A 352 -8.21 -1.18 -3.66
N VAL A 353 -7.31 -1.98 -4.25
CA VAL A 353 -5.98 -2.20 -3.67
C VAL A 353 -4.93 -1.22 -4.20
N PRO A 354 -4.51 -0.21 -3.40
CA PRO A 354 -3.54 0.78 -3.83
C PRO A 354 -2.13 0.18 -3.90
N PHE A 355 -1.24 0.89 -4.60
CA PHE A 355 0.14 0.49 -4.85
C PHE A 355 0.92 0.11 -3.58
N LEU A 356 0.86 0.95 -2.54
CA LEU A 356 1.57 0.73 -1.29
C LEU A 356 1.08 -0.51 -0.53
N MET A 357 -0.25 -0.73 -0.53
CA MET A 357 -0.84 -1.94 0.06
C MET A 357 -0.38 -3.19 -0.70
N ALA A 358 -0.37 -3.13 -2.03
CA ALA A 358 0.08 -4.24 -2.88
C ALA A 358 1.55 -4.61 -2.63
N LEU A 359 2.44 -3.62 -2.44
CA LEU A 359 3.84 -3.89 -2.06
C LEU A 359 3.93 -4.60 -0.69
N GLY A 360 3.17 -4.13 0.30
CA GLY A 360 3.10 -4.77 1.61
C GLY A 360 2.60 -6.22 1.53
N CYS A 361 1.49 -6.44 0.81
CA CYS A 361 0.95 -7.78 0.56
C CYS A 361 1.97 -8.67 -0.14
N ALA A 362 2.61 -8.18 -1.21
CA ALA A 362 3.58 -8.96 -1.98
C ALA A 362 4.78 -9.37 -1.14
N THR A 363 5.34 -8.47 -0.31
CA THR A 363 6.45 -8.84 0.60
C THR A 363 6.02 -9.89 1.62
N VAL A 364 4.80 -9.79 2.16
CA VAL A 364 4.26 -10.78 3.10
C VAL A 364 4.03 -12.13 2.41
N THR A 365 3.46 -12.13 1.21
CA THR A 365 3.29 -13.35 0.39
C THR A 365 4.65 -14.00 0.12
N THR A 366 5.66 -13.23 -0.29
CA THR A 366 7.02 -13.74 -0.48
C THR A 366 7.57 -14.37 0.80
N PHE A 367 7.41 -13.73 1.95
CA PHE A 367 7.83 -14.28 3.23
C PHE A 367 7.13 -15.62 3.54
N LEU A 368 5.80 -15.67 3.38
CA LEU A 368 4.99 -16.85 3.67
C LEU A 368 5.35 -18.00 2.72
N THR A 369 5.50 -17.74 1.42
CA THR A 369 5.91 -18.73 0.43
C THR A 369 7.28 -19.32 0.75
N LEU A 370 8.26 -18.47 1.10
CA LEU A 370 9.60 -18.95 1.46
C LEU A 370 9.61 -19.73 2.79
N LYS A 371 8.78 -19.33 3.77
CA LYS A 371 8.63 -20.09 5.02
C LYS A 371 7.92 -21.41 4.81
N LEU A 372 6.90 -21.46 3.93
CA LEU A 372 6.21 -22.69 3.56
C LEU A 372 7.15 -23.63 2.78
N TRP A 373 7.99 -23.09 1.90
CA TRP A 373 9.04 -23.85 1.22
C TRP A 373 10.02 -24.49 2.23
N ARG A 374 10.49 -23.73 3.22
CA ARG A 374 11.32 -24.28 4.31
C ARG A 374 10.58 -25.29 5.17
N TYR A 375 9.28 -25.07 5.42
CA TYR A 375 8.44 -25.96 6.21
C TYR A 375 8.38 -27.38 5.60
N LEU A 376 8.34 -27.46 4.26
CA LEU A 376 8.38 -28.74 3.54
C LEU A 376 9.76 -29.40 3.61
N ARG A 377 10.86 -28.64 3.47
CA ARG A 377 12.22 -29.20 3.33
C ARG A 377 13.01 -29.38 4.63
N ALA A 378 12.84 -28.50 5.61
CA ALA A 378 13.64 -28.53 6.84
C ALA A 378 13.12 -29.57 7.82
N LYS A 379 14.02 -30.16 8.63
CA LYS A 379 13.66 -31.03 9.76
C LYS A 379 13.25 -30.23 11.01
N GLU A 380 13.88 -29.06 11.19
CA GLU A 380 13.63 -28.12 12.28
C GLU A 380 13.19 -26.78 11.71
N LEU A 381 12.07 -26.25 12.19
CA LEU A 381 11.62 -24.90 11.81
C LEU A 381 10.90 -24.26 12.98
N SER A 382 11.35 -23.07 13.37
CA SER A 382 10.70 -22.25 14.39
C SER A 382 10.30 -20.89 13.84
N PHE A 383 9.23 -20.34 14.43
CA PHE A 383 8.76 -18.99 14.19
C PHE A 383 8.38 -18.38 15.54
N TYR A 384 9.00 -17.24 15.89
CA TYR A 384 8.99 -16.71 17.24
C TYR A 384 9.43 -17.74 18.29
N ARG A 385 8.58 -17.98 19.30
CA ARG A 385 8.75 -18.97 20.37
C ARG A 385 8.13 -20.34 20.02
N PHE A 386 7.51 -20.46 18.85
CA PHE A 386 6.79 -21.66 18.45
C PHE A 386 7.66 -22.51 17.52
N ASN A 387 7.81 -23.78 17.86
CA ASN A 387 8.40 -24.76 16.96
C ASN A 387 7.32 -25.27 16.01
N LEU A 388 7.44 -24.93 14.72
CA LEU A 388 6.53 -25.35 13.68
C LEU A 388 6.77 -26.83 13.33
N LYS A 389 8.04 -27.24 13.29
CA LYS A 389 8.48 -28.59 12.99
C LYS A 389 9.65 -28.96 13.89
N SER A 390 9.63 -30.18 14.43
CA SER A 390 10.65 -30.71 15.33
C SER A 390 10.90 -32.17 15.01
N SER A 391 12.15 -32.51 14.72
CA SER A 391 12.64 -33.81 14.27
C SER A 391 11.86 -34.35 13.08
N GLY A 392 11.47 -33.46 12.15
CA GLY A 392 10.64 -33.80 10.99
C GLY A 392 9.14 -33.88 11.27
N LYS A 393 8.71 -33.99 12.54
CA LYS A 393 7.29 -34.05 12.92
C LYS A 393 6.68 -32.66 12.99
N ILE A 394 5.51 -32.50 12.36
CA ILE A 394 4.75 -31.25 12.37
C ILE A 394 4.06 -31.08 13.72
N ARG A 395 4.19 -29.90 14.33
CA ARG A 395 3.49 -29.54 15.58
C ARG A 395 2.16 -28.83 15.26
N LYS A 396 1.25 -28.72 16.24
CA LYS A 396 -0.04 -28.00 16.07
C LYS A 396 0.16 -26.57 15.55
N ALA A 397 1.16 -25.85 16.07
CA ALA A 397 1.52 -24.52 15.60
C ALA A 397 2.02 -24.52 14.14
N GLY A 398 2.67 -25.60 13.70
CA GLY A 398 3.06 -25.80 12.31
C GLY A 398 1.86 -25.97 11.37
N TRP A 399 0.89 -26.79 11.75
CA TRP A 399 -0.38 -26.93 11.00
C TRP A 399 -1.14 -25.61 10.89
N ALA A 400 -1.28 -24.88 12.01
CA ALA A 400 -1.93 -23.57 12.01
C ALA A 400 -1.20 -22.56 11.10
N PHE A 401 0.13 -22.53 11.16
CA PHE A 401 0.92 -21.67 10.27
C PHE A 401 0.78 -22.06 8.80
N ALA A 402 0.83 -23.35 8.48
CA ALA A 402 0.68 -23.84 7.11
C ALA A 402 -0.71 -23.53 6.56
N ALA A 403 -1.77 -23.73 7.34
CA ALA A 403 -3.13 -23.37 6.95
C ALA A 403 -3.27 -21.87 6.65
N LEU A 404 -2.73 -21.01 7.52
CA LEU A 404 -2.72 -19.56 7.31
C LEU A 404 -1.92 -19.17 6.06
N ALA A 405 -0.73 -19.76 5.87
CA ALA A 405 0.09 -19.48 4.70
C ALA A 405 -0.58 -19.92 3.40
N CYS A 406 -1.17 -21.12 3.37
CA CYS A 406 -1.92 -21.62 2.22
C CYS A 406 -3.17 -20.76 1.93
N ALA A 407 -3.91 -20.35 2.96
CA ALA A 407 -5.07 -19.46 2.79
C ALA A 407 -4.65 -18.10 2.22
N TRP A 408 -3.57 -17.50 2.73
CA TRP A 408 -3.04 -16.23 2.22
C TRP A 408 -2.55 -16.34 0.77
N ILE A 409 -1.77 -17.38 0.46
CA ILE A 409 -1.26 -17.61 -0.90
C ILE A 409 -2.42 -17.94 -1.86
N GLY A 410 -3.42 -18.70 -1.41
CA GLY A 410 -4.63 -19.00 -2.17
C GLY A 410 -5.44 -17.74 -2.47
N LEU A 411 -5.63 -16.86 -1.49
CA LEU A 411 -6.25 -15.54 -1.70
C LEU A 411 -5.45 -14.69 -2.69
N ASN A 412 -4.12 -14.75 -2.65
CA ASN A 412 -3.25 -14.05 -3.59
C ASN A 412 -3.41 -14.58 -5.02
N ALA A 413 -3.45 -15.91 -5.18
CA ALA A 413 -3.69 -16.57 -6.47
C ALA A 413 -5.08 -16.24 -7.01
N HIS A 414 -6.10 -16.22 -6.14
CA HIS A 414 -7.45 -15.79 -6.46
C HIS A 414 -7.49 -14.35 -6.98
N CYS A 415 -6.82 -13.41 -6.30
CA CYS A 415 -6.68 -12.04 -6.79
C CYS A 415 -6.02 -12.00 -8.18
N GLY A 416 -4.99 -12.84 -8.40
CA GLY A 416 -4.33 -12.98 -9.70
C GLY A 416 -5.26 -13.48 -10.80
N TRP A 417 -6.12 -14.45 -10.51
CA TRP A 417 -7.13 -14.95 -11.44
C TRP A 417 -8.13 -13.85 -11.84
N VAL A 418 -8.68 -13.13 -10.85
CA VAL A 418 -9.59 -12.01 -11.08
C VAL A 418 -8.92 -10.92 -11.92
N ARG A 419 -7.69 -10.52 -11.56
CA ARG A 419 -6.91 -9.52 -12.30
C ARG A 419 -6.61 -9.93 -13.73
N TYR A 420 -6.32 -11.21 -13.97
CA TYR A 420 -6.09 -11.75 -15.31
C TYR A 420 -7.33 -11.59 -16.20
N HIS A 421 -8.50 -11.99 -15.69
CA HIS A 421 -9.76 -11.85 -16.41
C HIS A 421 -10.15 -10.38 -16.60
N GLU A 422 -10.03 -9.54 -15.59
CA GLU A 422 -10.26 -8.09 -15.72
C GLU A 422 -9.32 -7.44 -16.75
N PHE A 423 -8.05 -7.86 -16.80
CA PHE A 423 -7.08 -7.34 -17.77
C PHE A 423 -7.48 -7.69 -19.20
N LEU A 424 -7.88 -8.93 -19.45
CA LEU A 424 -8.34 -9.36 -20.77
C LEU A 424 -9.66 -8.71 -21.17
N GLY A 425 -10.62 -8.57 -20.24
CA GLY A 425 -11.86 -7.82 -20.45
C GLY A 425 -11.58 -6.36 -20.81
N ASN A 426 -10.70 -5.68 -20.06
CA ASN A 426 -10.30 -4.30 -20.35
C ASN A 426 -9.61 -4.16 -21.71
N ARG A 427 -8.76 -5.13 -22.09
CA ARG A 427 -8.11 -5.14 -23.40
C ARG A 427 -9.12 -5.33 -24.53
N ALA A 428 -10.15 -6.16 -24.33
CA ALA A 428 -11.25 -6.31 -25.28
C ALA A 428 -12.05 -5.01 -25.38
N PHE A 429 -12.31 -4.35 -24.25
CA PHE A 429 -13.07 -3.10 -24.18
C PHE A 429 -12.36 -1.96 -24.94
N GLN A 430 -11.04 -1.81 -24.76
CA GLN A 430 -10.23 -0.80 -25.44
C GLN A 430 -10.14 -0.99 -26.97
N LYS A 431 -10.47 -2.19 -27.48
CA LYS A 431 -10.49 -2.46 -28.92
C LYS A 431 -11.80 -2.06 -29.59
N ILE A 432 -12.84 -1.71 -28.83
CA ILE A 432 -14.11 -1.26 -29.41
C ILE A 432 -13.85 0.04 -30.16
N LYS A 433 -14.24 0.08 -31.43
CA LYS A 433 -14.14 1.27 -32.29
C LYS A 433 -15.47 1.99 -32.51
N LEU A 434 -16.58 1.42 -32.04
CA LEU A 434 -17.91 1.99 -32.21
C LEU A 434 -18.06 3.22 -31.30
N PRO A 435 -18.31 4.43 -31.84
CA PRO A 435 -18.53 5.61 -31.03
C PRO A 435 -19.81 5.49 -30.19
N ASP A 436 -19.78 5.99 -28.96
CA ASP A 436 -20.90 5.92 -28.02
C ASP A 436 -22.18 6.57 -28.57
N GLU A 437 -22.06 7.71 -29.26
CA GLU A 437 -23.18 8.41 -29.90
C GLU A 437 -23.88 7.54 -30.93
N LEU A 438 -23.10 6.81 -31.74
CA LEU A 438 -23.66 5.89 -32.72
C LEU A 438 -24.32 4.72 -32.01
N ALA A 439 -23.65 4.10 -31.02
CA ALA A 439 -24.22 2.99 -30.25
C ALA A 439 -25.53 3.37 -29.52
N LEU A 440 -25.61 4.59 -28.98
CA LEU A 440 -26.77 5.11 -28.26
C LEU A 440 -27.86 5.64 -29.19
N ALA A 441 -27.69 5.66 -30.51
CA ALA A 441 -28.75 6.10 -31.42
C ALA A 441 -29.92 5.10 -31.54
N GLN A 442 -29.79 3.85 -31.06
CA GLN A 442 -30.84 2.82 -31.17
C GLN A 442 -30.89 1.87 -30.00
N ALA A 443 -32.08 1.30 -29.72
CA ALA A 443 -32.29 0.32 -28.66
C ALA A 443 -31.46 -0.97 -28.81
N ASN A 444 -31.11 -1.36 -30.05
CA ASN A 444 -30.28 -2.52 -30.33
C ASN A 444 -29.15 -2.17 -31.32
N PRO A 445 -27.96 -1.84 -30.81
CA PRO A 445 -26.81 -1.48 -31.64
C PRO A 445 -26.09 -2.67 -32.28
N ALA A 446 -26.50 -3.92 -32.00
CA ALA A 446 -25.76 -5.12 -32.43
C ALA A 446 -25.58 -5.20 -33.96
N ARG A 447 -26.48 -4.58 -34.72
CA ARG A 447 -26.42 -4.50 -36.19
C ARG A 447 -25.24 -3.69 -36.74
N TRP A 448 -24.65 -2.82 -35.92
CA TRP A 448 -23.51 -1.98 -36.30
C TRP A 448 -22.16 -2.61 -35.97
N LEU A 449 -22.15 -3.77 -35.30
CA LEU A 449 -20.93 -4.48 -34.98
C LEU A 449 -20.44 -5.31 -36.16
N SER A 450 -19.15 -5.20 -36.46
CA SER A 450 -18.50 -6.16 -37.35
C SER A 450 -18.47 -7.56 -36.68
N PRO A 451 -18.39 -8.66 -37.45
CA PRO A 451 -18.25 -10.00 -36.88
C PRO A 451 -17.06 -10.13 -35.91
N ALA A 452 -15.95 -9.45 -36.24
CA ALA A 452 -14.75 -9.43 -35.41
C ALA A 452 -14.96 -8.66 -34.09
N ASP A 453 -15.64 -7.52 -34.14
CA ASP A 453 -15.97 -6.74 -32.93
C ASP A 453 -16.93 -7.53 -32.03
N ARG A 454 -17.92 -8.20 -32.63
CA ARG A 454 -18.86 -9.06 -31.92
C ARG A 454 -18.16 -10.21 -31.19
N GLU A 455 -17.23 -10.89 -31.85
CA GLU A 455 -16.43 -11.95 -31.22
C GLU A 455 -15.54 -11.40 -30.09
N ASN A 456 -14.89 -10.26 -30.30
CA ASN A 456 -14.08 -9.60 -29.28
C ASN A 456 -14.92 -9.19 -28.05
N ILE A 457 -16.12 -8.65 -28.27
CA ILE A 457 -17.06 -8.26 -27.20
C ILE A 457 -17.57 -9.49 -26.45
N LEU A 458 -17.92 -10.58 -27.14
CA LEU A 458 -18.35 -11.83 -26.50
C LEU A 458 -17.24 -12.40 -25.58
N ARG A 459 -16.01 -12.50 -26.08
CA ARG A 459 -14.86 -12.93 -25.25
C ARG A 459 -14.61 -11.97 -24.08
N GLY A 460 -14.72 -10.67 -24.33
CA GLY A 460 -14.59 -9.65 -23.29
C GLY A 460 -15.64 -9.80 -22.18
N LYS A 461 -16.91 -10.04 -22.56
CA LYS A 461 -18.03 -10.31 -21.64
C LYS A 461 -17.75 -11.56 -20.81
N GLU A 462 -17.34 -12.67 -21.42
CA GLU A 462 -16.97 -13.90 -20.71
C GLU A 462 -15.87 -13.66 -19.66
N HIS A 463 -14.85 -12.86 -20.01
CA HIS A 463 -13.80 -12.52 -19.06
C HIS A 463 -14.32 -11.70 -17.88
N TYR A 464 -15.12 -10.65 -18.10
CA TYR A 464 -15.70 -9.89 -17.00
C TYR A 464 -16.65 -10.71 -16.14
N GLN A 465 -17.47 -11.57 -16.73
CA GLN A 465 -18.35 -12.48 -16.00
C GLN A 465 -17.54 -13.48 -15.17
N ALA A 466 -16.48 -14.08 -15.71
CA ALA A 466 -15.60 -14.96 -14.96
C ALA A 466 -14.92 -14.24 -13.77
N ALA A 467 -14.52 -12.97 -13.94
CA ALA A 467 -14.00 -12.16 -12.85
C ALA A 467 -15.07 -11.86 -11.79
N SER A 468 -16.29 -11.56 -12.21
CA SER A 468 -17.43 -11.24 -11.32
C SER A 468 -17.92 -12.45 -10.54
N ASN A 469 -18.02 -13.62 -11.19
CA ASN A 469 -18.58 -14.84 -10.59
C ASN A 469 -17.73 -15.40 -9.45
N VAL A 470 -16.41 -15.27 -9.54
CA VAL A 470 -15.48 -15.71 -8.49
C VAL A 470 -15.05 -14.53 -7.60
N GLY A 471 -15.40 -13.30 -7.96
CA GLY A 471 -15.03 -12.09 -7.24
C GLY A 471 -15.49 -12.12 -5.77
N LEU A 472 -14.60 -11.79 -4.84
CA LEU A 472 -14.96 -11.63 -3.43
C LEU A 472 -15.61 -10.27 -3.14
N PHE A 473 -15.33 -9.30 -4.00
CA PHE A 473 -15.86 -7.95 -3.91
C PHE A 473 -16.31 -7.49 -5.29
N VAL A 474 -17.27 -6.57 -5.30
CA VAL A 474 -17.74 -5.94 -6.53
C VAL A 474 -16.64 -5.02 -7.07
N ASN A 475 -16.30 -5.18 -8.35
CA ASN A 475 -15.43 -4.25 -9.04
C ASN A 475 -16.27 -3.16 -9.72
N SER A 476 -16.30 -1.99 -9.10
CA SER A 476 -17.07 -0.84 -9.59
C SER A 476 -16.58 -0.30 -10.94
N GLU A 477 -15.33 -0.56 -11.36
CA GLU A 477 -14.81 -0.14 -12.67
C GLU A 477 -15.05 -1.17 -13.79
N ALA A 478 -15.33 -2.43 -13.44
CA ALA A 478 -15.55 -3.51 -14.40
C ALA A 478 -17.03 -3.64 -14.79
N LEU A 479 -17.95 -3.47 -13.84
CA LEU A 479 -19.39 -3.57 -14.07
C LEU A 479 -19.93 -2.66 -15.20
N PRO A 480 -19.62 -1.35 -15.27
CA PRO A 480 -20.14 -0.52 -16.36
C PRO A 480 -19.61 -0.95 -17.73
N LYS A 481 -18.40 -1.52 -17.79
CA LYS A 481 -17.82 -2.06 -19.04
C LYS A 481 -18.49 -3.36 -19.46
N LEU A 482 -18.82 -4.22 -18.49
CA LEU A 482 -19.64 -5.41 -18.72
C LEU A 482 -21.02 -5.00 -19.23
N ALA A 483 -21.66 -4.02 -18.60
CA ALA A 483 -22.96 -3.51 -19.03
C ALA A 483 -22.91 -2.93 -20.45
N TRP A 484 -21.82 -2.25 -20.81
CA TRP A 484 -21.63 -1.77 -22.17
C TRP A 484 -21.53 -2.92 -23.18
N PHE A 485 -20.80 -3.99 -22.87
CA PHE A 485 -20.79 -5.19 -23.72
C PHE A 485 -22.17 -5.82 -23.86
N GLU A 486 -22.95 -5.88 -22.78
CA GLU A 486 -24.34 -6.38 -22.80
C GLU A 486 -25.20 -5.55 -23.75
N TYR A 487 -25.12 -4.22 -23.64
CA TYR A 487 -25.83 -3.30 -24.52
C TYR A 487 -25.42 -3.46 -25.99
N LEU A 488 -24.11 -3.51 -26.27
CA LEU A 488 -23.57 -3.68 -27.63
C LEU A 488 -24.01 -5.01 -28.27
N LEU A 489 -24.19 -6.06 -27.48
CA LEU A 489 -24.69 -7.36 -27.94
C LEU A 489 -26.22 -7.40 -28.10
N GLY A 490 -26.92 -6.29 -27.82
CA GLY A 490 -28.37 -6.17 -27.92
C GLY A 490 -29.14 -6.53 -26.65
N ASP A 491 -28.45 -6.78 -25.54
CA ASP A 491 -29.07 -7.07 -24.23
C ASP A 491 -29.17 -5.79 -23.38
N ALA A 492 -29.96 -4.83 -23.88
CA ALA A 492 -30.16 -3.55 -23.22
C ALA A 492 -30.86 -3.68 -21.84
N LYS A 493 -31.69 -4.72 -21.64
CA LYS A 493 -32.36 -4.97 -20.36
C LYS A 493 -31.35 -5.38 -19.29
N GLN A 494 -30.46 -6.33 -19.58
CA GLN A 494 -29.39 -6.72 -18.67
C GLN A 494 -28.45 -5.55 -18.39
N SER A 495 -28.05 -4.81 -19.44
CA SER A 495 -27.17 -3.65 -19.31
C SER A 495 -27.69 -2.61 -18.32
N VAL A 496 -28.98 -2.25 -18.39
CA VAL A 496 -29.61 -1.29 -17.47
C VAL A 496 -29.60 -1.77 -16.02
N GLN A 497 -29.74 -3.08 -15.78
CA GLN A 497 -29.62 -3.67 -14.44
C GLN A 497 -28.18 -3.58 -13.95
N THR A 498 -27.22 -4.04 -14.76
CA THR A 498 -25.78 -4.01 -14.43
C THR A 498 -25.27 -2.59 -14.18
N LEU A 499 -25.76 -1.57 -14.90
CA LEU A 499 -25.43 -0.16 -14.64
C LEU A 499 -26.04 0.37 -13.33
N GLY A 500 -27.24 -0.09 -12.98
CA GLY A 500 -27.85 0.21 -11.67
C GLY A 500 -27.03 -0.38 -10.53
N ASP A 501 -26.61 -1.64 -10.66
CA ASP A 501 -25.74 -2.31 -9.69
C ASP A 501 -24.38 -1.61 -9.58
N ALA A 502 -23.80 -1.20 -10.72
CA ALA A 502 -22.56 -0.42 -10.74
C ALA A 502 -22.72 0.90 -9.98
N ALA A 503 -23.78 1.66 -10.26
CA ALA A 503 -24.07 2.94 -9.62
C ALA A 503 -24.28 2.81 -8.10
N ALA A 504 -24.86 1.70 -7.62
CA ALA A 504 -25.04 1.43 -6.19
C ALA A 504 -23.72 1.28 -5.42
N HIS A 505 -22.63 0.93 -6.11
CA HIS A 505 -21.28 0.76 -5.54
C HIS A 505 -20.30 1.89 -5.88
N GLN A 506 -20.76 2.95 -6.53
CA GLN A 506 -19.95 4.10 -6.97
C GLN A 506 -20.36 5.38 -6.24
N SER A 507 -19.55 6.43 -6.37
CA SER A 507 -19.88 7.80 -5.93
C SER A 507 -19.23 8.83 -6.85
N GLY A 508 -19.79 10.05 -6.91
CA GLY A 508 -19.24 11.13 -7.72
C GLY A 508 -19.22 10.81 -9.21
N GLU A 509 -18.11 11.08 -9.89
CA GLU A 509 -17.98 10.97 -11.35
C GLU A 509 -18.32 9.58 -11.90
N ALA A 510 -17.83 8.51 -11.26
CA ALA A 510 -18.11 7.16 -11.73
C ALA A 510 -19.60 6.82 -11.68
N LYS A 511 -20.28 7.21 -10.57
CA LYS A 511 -21.71 6.97 -10.40
C LYS A 511 -22.53 7.79 -11.39
N ALA A 512 -22.17 9.06 -11.57
CA ALA A 512 -22.82 9.94 -12.54
C ALA A 512 -22.76 9.36 -13.96
N LEU A 513 -21.61 8.85 -14.39
CA LEU A 513 -21.45 8.24 -15.70
C LEU A 513 -22.27 6.96 -15.86
N SER A 514 -22.24 6.04 -14.88
CA SER A 514 -23.04 4.81 -14.95
C SER A 514 -24.55 5.12 -15.02
N LEU A 515 -25.03 6.10 -14.24
CA LEU A 515 -26.42 6.53 -14.26
C LEU A 515 -26.80 7.25 -15.57
N TYR A 516 -25.88 8.01 -16.17
CA TYR A 516 -26.07 8.61 -17.49
C TYR A 516 -26.27 7.54 -18.56
N TYR A 517 -25.36 6.58 -18.69
CA TYR A 517 -25.51 5.50 -19.67
C TYR A 517 -26.78 4.68 -19.41
N ARG A 518 -27.13 4.46 -18.13
CA ARG A 518 -28.38 3.78 -17.77
C ARG A 518 -29.59 4.54 -18.29
N GLY A 519 -29.64 5.85 -18.07
CA GLY A 519 -30.71 6.73 -18.52
C GLY A 519 -30.83 6.81 -20.04
N ALA A 520 -29.70 6.98 -20.74
CA ALA A 520 -29.67 7.02 -22.20
C ALA A 520 -30.18 5.70 -22.82
N ILE A 521 -29.78 4.54 -22.28
CA ILE A 521 -30.29 3.25 -22.75
C ILE A 521 -31.79 3.10 -22.43
N LEU A 522 -32.26 3.56 -21.27
CA LEU A 522 -33.68 3.55 -20.89
C LEU A 522 -34.54 4.42 -21.82
N ASN A 523 -34.03 5.58 -22.27
CA ASN A 523 -34.69 6.41 -23.28
C ASN A 523 -34.93 5.61 -24.56
N ARG A 524 -33.90 4.90 -25.06
CA ARG A 524 -34.04 4.08 -26.27
C ARG A 524 -34.98 2.89 -26.11
N LEU A 525 -35.14 2.40 -24.88
CA LEU A 525 -36.13 1.36 -24.54
C LEU A 525 -37.56 1.89 -24.35
N GLY A 526 -37.77 3.22 -24.43
CA GLY A 526 -39.08 3.85 -24.19
C GLY A 526 -39.51 3.88 -22.71
N ARG A 527 -38.58 3.62 -21.78
CA ARG A 527 -38.83 3.61 -20.32
C ARG A 527 -38.48 4.98 -19.74
N TYR A 528 -39.22 6.00 -20.18
CA TYR A 528 -38.85 7.41 -19.98
C TYR A 528 -38.92 7.85 -18.51
N GLU A 529 -39.83 7.32 -17.70
CA GLU A 529 -39.90 7.64 -16.26
C GLU A 529 -38.62 7.19 -15.53
N GLU A 530 -38.16 5.97 -15.80
CA GLU A 530 -36.94 5.43 -15.19
C GLU A 530 -35.68 6.11 -15.74
N ALA A 531 -35.69 6.50 -17.01
CA ALA A 531 -34.63 7.29 -17.62
C ALA A 531 -34.49 8.64 -16.91
N GLN A 532 -35.61 9.36 -16.76
CA GLN A 532 -35.67 10.66 -16.10
C GLN A 532 -35.19 10.59 -14.64
N ALA A 533 -35.56 9.54 -13.90
CA ALA A 533 -35.06 9.29 -12.55
C ALA A 533 -33.54 9.08 -12.52
N SER A 534 -33.02 8.20 -13.38
CA SER A 534 -31.58 7.90 -13.47
C SER A 534 -30.76 9.15 -13.83
N LEU A 535 -31.22 9.92 -14.80
CA LEU A 535 -30.55 11.13 -15.26
C LEU A 535 -30.64 12.26 -14.24
N GLY A 536 -31.74 12.33 -13.49
CA GLY A 536 -31.87 13.21 -12.33
C GLY A 536 -30.83 12.90 -11.25
N GLU A 537 -30.65 11.62 -10.90
CA GLU A 537 -29.61 11.19 -9.97
C GLU A 537 -28.20 11.43 -10.51
N ALA A 538 -27.97 11.21 -11.82
CA ALA A 538 -26.68 11.50 -12.46
C ALA A 538 -26.30 12.98 -12.31
N LEU A 539 -27.26 13.88 -12.54
CA LEU A 539 -27.07 15.33 -12.41
C LEU A 539 -26.94 15.79 -10.95
N ALA A 540 -27.52 15.06 -10.00
CA ALA A 540 -27.32 15.33 -8.58
C ALA A 540 -25.89 14.99 -8.13
N GLU A 541 -25.27 13.95 -8.70
CA GLU A 541 -23.85 13.63 -8.49
C GLU A 541 -22.91 14.58 -9.26
N ARG A 542 -23.30 14.97 -10.49
CA ARG A 542 -22.54 15.89 -11.36
C ARG A 542 -23.45 16.81 -12.16
N ASP A 543 -23.60 18.04 -11.67
CA ASP A 543 -24.38 19.09 -12.31
C ASP A 543 -23.79 19.54 -13.67
N ASP A 544 -22.50 19.29 -13.88
CA ASP A 544 -21.76 19.65 -15.10
C ASP A 544 -21.89 18.61 -16.22
N LEU A 545 -22.62 17.51 -16.02
CA LEU A 545 -22.78 16.45 -17.02
C LEU A 545 -23.82 16.84 -18.09
N ILE A 546 -23.39 17.66 -19.05
CA ILE A 546 -24.25 18.26 -20.08
C ILE A 546 -25.03 17.21 -20.90
N LEU A 547 -24.39 16.10 -21.27
CA LEU A 547 -25.06 15.02 -22.01
C LEU A 547 -26.22 14.38 -21.23
N ALA A 548 -26.11 14.31 -19.90
CA ALA A 548 -27.21 13.82 -19.07
C ALA A 548 -28.39 14.80 -19.03
N ARG A 549 -28.14 16.12 -19.17
CA ARG A 549 -29.22 17.11 -19.32
C ARG A 549 -29.96 16.95 -20.64
N GLN A 550 -29.22 16.79 -21.74
CA GLN A 550 -29.80 16.54 -23.06
C GLN A 550 -30.74 15.34 -23.02
N GLU A 551 -30.25 14.18 -22.56
CA GLU A 551 -31.04 12.95 -22.46
C GLU A 551 -32.24 13.11 -21.52
N LYS A 552 -32.12 13.89 -20.44
CA LYS A 552 -33.23 14.14 -19.50
C LYS A 552 -34.33 14.98 -20.14
N GLY A 553 -33.96 15.97 -20.94
CA GLY A 553 -34.90 16.77 -21.71
C GLY A 553 -35.68 15.90 -22.72
N GLU A 554 -34.99 14.97 -23.39
CA GLU A 554 -35.63 13.98 -24.27
C GLU A 554 -36.63 13.10 -23.51
N SER A 555 -36.25 12.56 -22.33
CA SER A 555 -37.18 11.78 -21.50
C SER A 555 -38.44 12.58 -21.14
N LEU A 556 -38.27 13.84 -20.70
CA LEU A 556 -39.38 14.72 -20.31
C LEU A 556 -40.30 15.05 -21.48
N TRP A 557 -39.72 15.28 -22.66
CA TRP A 557 -40.47 15.54 -23.88
C TRP A 557 -41.38 14.36 -24.24
N GLN A 558 -40.83 13.13 -24.20
CA GLN A 558 -41.58 11.91 -24.49
C GLN A 558 -42.68 11.62 -23.45
N LEU A 559 -42.49 12.05 -22.20
CA LEU A 559 -43.51 11.99 -21.14
C LEU A 559 -44.59 13.08 -21.26
N GLY A 560 -44.52 13.97 -22.25
CA GLY A 560 -45.46 15.08 -22.43
C GLY A 560 -45.20 16.29 -21.51
N ARG A 561 -44.15 16.28 -20.70
CA ARG A 561 -43.73 17.37 -19.80
C ARG A 561 -42.94 18.43 -20.56
N ARG A 562 -43.57 19.04 -21.58
CA ARG A 562 -42.90 19.89 -22.58
C ARG A 562 -42.21 21.12 -22.01
N GLU A 563 -42.85 21.81 -21.07
CA GLU A 563 -42.28 23.02 -20.44
C GLU A 563 -40.99 22.71 -19.69
N GLU A 564 -40.97 21.61 -18.95
CA GLU A 564 -39.80 21.15 -18.22
C GLU A 564 -38.69 20.68 -19.17
N ALA A 565 -39.04 19.99 -20.26
CA ALA A 565 -38.07 19.60 -21.29
C ALA A 565 -37.38 20.82 -21.91
N ILE A 566 -38.16 21.84 -22.30
CA ILE A 566 -37.62 23.10 -22.84
C ILE A 566 -36.71 23.79 -21.83
N SER A 567 -37.11 23.84 -20.54
CA SER A 567 -36.28 24.43 -19.49
C SER A 567 -34.94 23.69 -19.35
N VAL A 568 -34.94 22.35 -19.31
CA VAL A 568 -33.72 21.54 -19.19
C VAL A 568 -32.81 21.69 -20.41
N TRP A 569 -33.37 21.71 -21.62
CA TRP A 569 -32.59 21.94 -22.84
C TRP A 569 -32.03 23.36 -22.92
N THR A 570 -32.78 24.36 -22.46
CA THR A 570 -32.31 25.76 -22.40
C THR A 570 -31.09 25.87 -21.50
N ASP A 571 -31.14 25.32 -20.28
CA ASP A 571 -30.01 25.29 -19.36
C ASP A 571 -28.80 24.52 -19.92
N ALA A 572 -29.04 23.41 -20.65
CA ALA A 572 -27.95 22.69 -21.33
C ALA A 572 -27.24 23.54 -22.40
N VAL A 573 -27.99 24.30 -23.21
CA VAL A 573 -27.44 25.20 -24.24
C VAL A 573 -26.74 26.41 -23.63
N GLU A 574 -27.26 26.97 -22.54
CA GLU A 574 -26.60 28.08 -21.81
C GLU A 574 -25.22 27.65 -21.28
N ARG A 575 -25.09 26.41 -20.81
CA ARG A 575 -23.83 25.84 -20.34
C ARG A 575 -22.89 25.46 -21.47
N ASN A 576 -23.43 25.04 -22.62
CA ASN A 576 -22.65 24.77 -23.82
C ASN A 576 -23.45 25.06 -25.11
N ALA A 577 -23.15 26.22 -25.70
CA ALA A 577 -23.83 26.69 -26.91
C ALA A 577 -23.59 25.81 -28.15
N ARG A 578 -22.59 24.90 -28.13
CA ARG A 578 -22.21 24.07 -29.28
C ARG A 578 -22.96 22.73 -29.36
N LEU A 579 -23.96 22.50 -28.51
CA LEU A 579 -24.77 21.28 -28.53
C LEU A 579 -25.73 21.29 -29.73
N VAL A 580 -25.29 20.76 -30.88
CA VAL A 580 -26.08 20.76 -32.12
C VAL A 580 -27.43 20.05 -31.94
N LEU A 581 -27.44 18.90 -31.26
CA LEU A 581 -28.66 18.12 -31.02
C LEU A 581 -29.68 18.89 -30.16
N VAL A 582 -29.24 19.41 -29.01
CA VAL A 582 -30.13 20.18 -28.11
C VAL A 582 -30.65 21.45 -28.79
N ASN A 583 -29.80 22.15 -29.55
CA ASN A 583 -30.25 23.32 -30.31
C ASN A 583 -31.35 22.97 -31.32
N ASN A 584 -31.23 21.81 -31.99
CA ASN A 584 -32.25 21.32 -32.92
C ASN A 584 -33.54 20.92 -32.17
N GLU A 585 -33.43 20.22 -31.05
CA GLU A 585 -34.57 19.83 -30.20
C GLU A 585 -35.33 21.06 -29.68
N LEU A 586 -34.60 22.06 -29.20
CA LEU A 586 -35.16 23.31 -28.68
C LEU A 586 -35.79 24.17 -29.80
N ALA A 587 -35.17 24.21 -30.98
CA ALA A 587 -35.75 24.87 -32.14
C ALA A 587 -37.02 24.17 -32.64
N GLY A 588 -37.08 22.84 -32.58
CA GLY A 588 -38.28 22.06 -32.86
C GLY A 588 -39.39 22.27 -31.83
N ALA A 589 -39.04 22.28 -30.55
CA ALA A 589 -39.96 22.48 -29.45
C ALA A 589 -40.62 23.87 -29.46
N LYS A 590 -39.90 24.92 -29.88
CA LYS A 590 -40.44 26.28 -30.02
C LYS A 590 -41.41 26.47 -31.20
N ARG A 591 -41.48 25.51 -32.12
CA ARG A 591 -42.37 25.54 -33.29
C ARG A 591 -43.69 24.80 -33.08
N LEU A 592 -43.81 24.04 -31.99
CA LEU A 592 -44.98 23.26 -31.57
C LEU A 592 -45.68 23.94 -30.41
#